data_AF-A0A975RVA6-F1
#
_entry.id   AF-A0A975RVA6-F1
#
_cell.length_a   1.000
_cell.length_b   1.000
_cell.length_c   1.000
_cell.angle_alpha   90.00
_cell.angle_beta   90.00
_cell.angle_gamma   90.00
#
_symmetry.space_group_name_H-M   'P 1'
#
loop_
_entity.id
_entity.type
_entity.pdbx_description
1 polymer ?
#
loop_
_entity_poly.entity_id
_entity_poly.type
_entity_poly.pdbx_seq_one_letter_code
_entity_poly.pdbx_strand_id
1 'polypeptide(L)'
;MSISKDLFSAILSMDSYNRGYNSGIALTGTTIGKASIAQTSSILLDDSGQSLDLPAGFYAIAYNTSAVSGFSAGEKTIAYRGTAGRDTLSGVVPAKAGTTILLDLKSHPS
;
A
#
# COMPACT_ATOMS: atom_id res chain seq x y z
N MET A 1 -3.56 23.75 11.17
CA MET A 1 -4.25 22.52 11.61
C MET A 1 -3.48 21.34 11.06
N SER A 2 -3.08 20.38 11.90
CA SER A 2 -2.54 19.10 11.45
C SER A 2 -3.69 18.13 11.20
N ILE A 3 -3.65 17.42 10.07
CA ILE A 3 -4.55 16.30 9.80
C ILE A 3 -4.27 15.18 10.80
N SER A 4 -5.28 14.41 11.21
CA SER A 4 -5.05 13.27 12.12
C SER A 4 -4.33 12.14 11.41
N LYS A 5 -3.61 11.30 12.17
CA LYS A 5 -2.93 10.10 11.64
C LYS A 5 -3.91 9.18 10.91
N ASP A 6 -5.08 8.97 11.48
CA ASP A 6 -6.11 8.08 10.92
C ASP A 6 -6.66 8.61 9.59
N LEU A 7 -6.94 9.91 9.53
CA LEU A 7 -7.42 10.53 8.29
C LEU A 7 -6.34 10.51 7.21
N PHE A 8 -5.07 10.74 7.56
CA PHE A 8 -3.97 10.60 6.60
C PHE A 8 -3.81 9.16 6.12
N SER A 9 -3.94 8.18 7.02
CA SER A 9 -3.88 6.76 6.68
C SER A 9 -5.00 6.36 5.72
N ALA A 10 -6.22 6.87 5.93
CA ALA A 10 -7.33 6.67 5.00
C ALA A 10 -7.05 7.26 3.60
N ILE A 11 -6.41 8.43 3.52
CA ILE A 11 -5.97 9.02 2.24
C ILE A 11 -4.96 8.11 1.53
N LEU A 12 -3.97 7.57 2.27
CA LEU A 12 -2.97 6.65 1.69
C LEU A 12 -3.60 5.35 1.17
N SER A 13 -4.61 4.82 1.87
CA SER A 13 -5.38 3.66 1.40
C SER A 13 -6.18 3.97 0.13
N MET A 14 -6.73 5.18 0.00
CA MET A 14 -7.43 5.59 -1.21
C MET A 14 -6.48 5.78 -2.41
N ASP A 15 -5.27 6.28 -2.18
CA ASP A 15 -4.25 6.39 -3.23
C ASP A 15 -3.76 5.02 -3.69
N SER A 16 -3.50 4.07 -2.78
CA SER A 16 -3.12 2.71 -3.19
C SER A 16 -4.25 1.99 -3.93
N TYR A 17 -5.52 2.32 -3.62
CA TYR A 17 -6.67 1.79 -4.35
C TYR A 17 -6.74 2.27 -5.80
N ASN A 18 -6.30 3.50 -6.05
CA ASN A 18 -6.34 4.13 -7.37
C ASN A 18 -5.02 4.03 -8.14
N ARG A 19 -4.08 3.18 -7.69
CA ARG A 19 -2.80 2.94 -8.36
C ARG A 19 -2.60 1.47 -8.69
N GLY A 20 -1.71 1.20 -9.63
CA GLY A 20 -1.47 -0.14 -10.16
C GLY A 20 -2.52 -0.54 -11.19
N TYR A 21 -2.86 -1.83 -11.23
CA TYR A 21 -3.81 -2.36 -12.22
C TYR A 21 -5.26 -1.95 -11.93
N ASN A 22 -6.12 -1.86 -12.94
CA ASN A 22 -7.54 -1.51 -12.76
C ASN A 22 -7.77 -0.24 -11.90
N SER A 23 -6.93 0.78 -12.07
CA SER A 23 -7.15 2.06 -11.37
C SER A 23 -8.42 2.73 -11.88
N GLY A 24 -9.29 3.16 -10.96
CA GLY A 24 -10.49 3.93 -11.30
C GLY A 24 -10.19 5.38 -11.68
N ILE A 25 -9.05 5.90 -11.25
CA ILE A 25 -8.59 7.27 -11.50
C ILE A 25 -7.13 7.23 -11.91
N ALA A 26 -6.77 7.95 -12.98
CA ALA A 26 -5.38 8.12 -13.38
C ALA A 26 -4.70 9.16 -12.47
N LEU A 27 -3.81 8.69 -11.60
CA LEU A 27 -3.04 9.55 -10.69
C LEU A 27 -1.61 9.72 -11.22
N THR A 28 -1.20 10.97 -11.45
CA THR A 28 0.18 11.31 -11.82
C THR A 28 0.94 11.85 -10.60
N GLY A 29 2.22 11.47 -10.45
CA GLY A 29 3.08 11.92 -9.35
C GLY A 29 3.28 10.88 -8.25
N THR A 30 4.24 11.13 -7.36
CA THR A 30 4.71 10.17 -6.34
C THR A 30 4.57 10.68 -4.90
N THR A 31 3.85 11.78 -4.70
CA THR A 31 3.75 12.46 -3.40
C THR A 31 2.31 12.80 -3.04
N ILE A 32 1.98 12.64 -1.76
CA ILE A 32 0.70 13.05 -1.17
C ILE A 32 1.02 13.89 0.06
N GLY A 33 0.87 15.21 -0.07
CA GLY A 33 1.34 16.14 0.95
C GLY A 33 2.85 15.96 1.18
N LYS A 34 3.23 15.55 2.41
CA LYS A 34 4.62 15.28 2.79
C LYS A 34 5.01 13.79 2.71
N ALA A 35 4.07 12.90 2.40
CA ALA A 35 4.39 11.50 2.15
C ALA A 35 4.85 11.32 0.70
N SER A 36 5.80 10.41 0.49
CA SER A 36 6.25 10.01 -0.84
C SER A 36 6.21 8.50 -1.01
N ILE A 37 5.93 8.05 -2.22
CA ILE A 37 6.02 6.63 -2.60
C ILE A 37 7.49 6.24 -2.54
N ALA A 38 7.81 5.27 -1.68
CA ALA A 38 9.13 4.68 -1.58
C ALA A 38 9.28 3.50 -2.54
N GLN A 39 8.33 2.55 -2.49
CA GLN A 39 8.33 1.34 -3.30
C GLN A 39 6.89 0.87 -3.56
N THR A 40 6.71 0.06 -4.60
CA THR A 40 5.46 -0.59 -4.95
C THR A 40 5.65 -2.10 -5.02
N SER A 41 4.57 -2.88 -4.97
CA SER A 41 4.60 -4.34 -5.11
C SER A 41 5.18 -4.82 -6.45
N SER A 42 5.29 -3.95 -7.46
CA SER A 42 5.86 -4.28 -8.76
C SER A 42 7.37 -4.55 -8.73
N ILE A 43 8.02 -4.38 -7.57
CA ILE A 43 9.39 -4.88 -7.34
C ILE A 43 9.43 -6.41 -7.18
N LEU A 44 8.29 -7.04 -6.92
CA LEU A 44 8.18 -8.49 -6.76
C LEU A 44 8.10 -9.10 -8.16
N LEU A 45 9.26 -9.49 -8.68
CA LEU A 45 9.40 -10.10 -10.00
C LEU A 45 9.70 -11.60 -9.86
N ASP A 46 9.24 -12.41 -10.80
CA ASP A 46 9.68 -13.79 -10.98
C ASP A 46 11.06 -13.86 -11.68
N ASP A 47 11.58 -15.08 -11.84
CA ASP A 47 12.85 -15.33 -12.53
C ASP A 47 12.83 -14.89 -14.01
N SER A 48 11.65 -14.66 -14.59
CA SER A 48 11.45 -14.16 -15.95
C SER A 48 11.27 -12.63 -16.01
N GLY A 49 11.33 -11.93 -14.87
CA GLY A 49 11.15 -10.49 -14.77
C GLY A 49 9.68 -10.04 -14.80
N GLN A 50 8.73 -10.94 -14.63
CA GLN A 50 7.30 -10.63 -14.64
C GLN A 50 6.80 -10.31 -13.24
N SER A 51 5.92 -9.31 -13.15
CA SER A 51 5.35 -8.87 -11.88
C SER A 51 4.47 -9.94 -11.25
N LEU A 52 4.81 -10.35 -10.02
CA LEU A 52 4.09 -11.36 -9.23
C LEU A 52 2.82 -10.80 -8.58
N ASP A 53 2.74 -9.48 -8.41
CA ASP A 53 1.65 -8.80 -7.72
C ASP A 53 0.32 -8.89 -8.49
N LEU A 54 0.35 -8.70 -9.81
CA LEU A 54 -0.82 -8.77 -10.67
C LEU A 54 -1.44 -10.18 -10.72
N PRO A 55 -0.70 -11.29 -11.00
CA PRO A 55 -1.23 -12.64 -10.94
C PRO A 55 -1.71 -13.06 -9.55
N ALA A 56 -1.10 -12.54 -8.49
CA ALA A 56 -1.51 -12.79 -7.11
C ALA A 56 -2.78 -12.01 -6.71
N GLY A 57 -3.29 -11.11 -7.57
CA GLY A 57 -4.43 -10.26 -7.25
C GLY A 57 -4.15 -9.34 -6.06
N PHE A 58 -2.89 -8.91 -5.91
CA PHE A 58 -2.41 -8.10 -4.79
C PHE A 58 -1.71 -6.84 -5.30
N TYR A 59 -1.87 -5.72 -4.61
CA TYR A 59 -1.12 -4.50 -4.91
C TYR A 59 -0.82 -3.75 -3.63
N ALA A 60 0.42 -3.32 -3.45
CA ALA A 60 0.83 -2.55 -2.28
C ALA A 60 1.74 -1.38 -2.65
N ILE A 61 1.66 -0.33 -1.83
CA ILE A 61 2.53 0.83 -1.89
C ILE A 61 3.09 1.09 -0.50
N ALA A 62 4.41 1.18 -0.42
CA ALA A 62 5.12 1.65 0.75
C ALA A 62 5.34 3.16 0.62
N TYR A 63 4.84 3.93 1.59
CA TYR A 63 5.05 5.37 1.69
C TYR A 63 6.10 5.68 2.76
N ASN A 64 6.94 6.67 2.49
CA ASN A 64 7.71 7.35 3.52
C ASN A 64 6.82 8.41 4.18
N THR A 65 6.45 8.20 5.43
CA THR A 65 5.58 9.10 6.21
C THR A 65 6.35 9.87 7.27
N SER A 66 7.68 9.79 7.29
CA SER A 66 8.55 10.44 8.28
C SER A 66 8.35 11.95 8.39
N ALA A 67 7.92 12.61 7.31
CA ALA A 67 7.67 14.05 7.27
C ALA A 67 6.20 14.42 7.56
N VAL A 68 5.34 13.45 7.83
CA VAL A 68 3.91 13.64 8.08
C VAL A 68 3.65 13.75 9.58
N SER A 69 2.90 14.78 9.98
CA SER A 69 2.50 14.96 11.37
C SER A 69 1.67 13.77 11.86
N GLY A 70 1.97 13.24 13.05
CA GLY A 70 1.32 12.05 13.62
C GLY A 70 2.00 10.73 13.30
N PHE A 71 3.01 10.71 12.42
CA PHE A 71 3.88 9.56 12.17
C PHE A 71 5.24 9.79 12.83
N SER A 72 5.88 8.71 13.26
CA SER A 72 7.21 8.76 13.86
C SER A 72 8.27 9.06 12.80
N ALA A 73 9.38 9.67 13.21
CA ALA A 73 10.53 9.84 12.33
C ALA A 73 11.04 8.46 11.87
N GLY A 74 11.19 8.27 10.56
CA GLY A 74 11.56 6.98 9.97
C GLY A 74 10.40 6.03 9.72
N GLU A 75 9.16 6.38 10.10
CA GLU A 75 7.99 5.53 9.88
C GLU A 75 7.73 5.34 8.38
N LYS A 76 7.46 4.09 8.02
CA LYS A 76 6.98 3.69 6.70
C LYS A 76 5.59 3.11 6.87
N THR A 77 4.68 3.54 6.02
CA THR A 77 3.30 3.06 6.02
C THR A 77 3.07 2.26 4.76
N ILE A 78 2.58 1.03 4.90
CA ILE A 78 2.24 0.19 3.75
C ILE A 78 0.72 0.17 3.64
N ALA A 79 0.23 0.69 2.51
CA ALA A 79 -1.16 0.51 2.12
C ALA A 79 -1.23 -0.55 1.04
N TYR A 80 -2.17 -1.48 1.17
CA TYR A 80 -2.33 -2.54 0.19
C TYR A 80 -3.80 -2.78 -0.11
N ARG A 81 -4.06 -3.39 -1.26
CA ARG A 81 -5.34 -3.94 -1.66
C ARG A 81 -5.12 -5.36 -2.18
N GLY A 82 -6.11 -6.21 -1.98
CA GLY A 82 -6.17 -7.53 -2.58
C GLY A 82 -7.56 -7.78 -3.15
N THR A 83 -7.63 -8.38 -4.33
CA THR A 83 -8.85 -9.05 -4.78
C THR A 83 -8.80 -10.45 -4.21
N ALA A 84 -9.76 -10.80 -3.35
CA ALA A 84 -9.88 -12.15 -2.80
C ALA A 84 -9.97 -13.16 -3.96
N GLY A 85 -8.84 -13.80 -4.27
CA GLY A 85 -8.70 -14.68 -5.44
C GLY A 85 -7.76 -15.85 -5.23
N ARG A 86 -6.80 -15.75 -4.30
CA ARG A 86 -5.99 -16.87 -3.79
C ARG A 86 -5.19 -16.37 -2.59
N ASP A 87 -5.57 -16.84 -1.40
CA ASP A 87 -4.78 -16.70 -0.18
C ASP A 87 -3.53 -17.59 -0.27
N THR A 88 -2.61 -17.25 -1.18
CA THR A 88 -1.32 -17.95 -1.32
C THR A 88 -0.16 -17.16 -0.74
N LEU A 89 -0.41 -16.00 -0.12
CA LEU A 89 0.55 -15.39 0.80
C LEU A 89 0.48 -16.09 2.17
N SER A 90 0.61 -17.42 2.17
CA SER A 90 0.96 -18.21 3.35
C SER A 90 2.44 -17.97 3.66
N GLY A 91 2.71 -16.75 4.09
CA GLY A 91 4.03 -16.25 4.45
C GLY A 91 3.79 -14.96 5.19
N VAL A 92 3.38 -15.07 6.46
CA VAL A 92 3.37 -13.94 7.39
C VAL A 92 4.82 -13.50 7.51
N VAL A 93 5.26 -12.57 6.66
CA VAL A 93 6.53 -11.89 6.85
C VAL A 93 6.29 -10.97 8.05
N PRO A 94 6.92 -11.21 9.21
CA PRO A 94 6.72 -10.34 10.35
C PRO A 94 7.14 -8.93 9.93
N ALA A 95 6.17 -8.02 9.93
CA ALA A 95 6.42 -6.62 9.67
C ALA A 95 7.47 -6.16 10.70
N LYS A 96 8.62 -5.67 10.21
CA LYS A 96 9.68 -5.15 11.08
C LYS A 96 9.07 -4.13 12.04
N ALA A 97 9.40 -4.22 13.33
CA ALA A 97 8.91 -3.30 14.35
C ALA A 97 9.00 -1.84 13.86
N GLY A 98 7.86 -1.13 13.86
CA GLY A 98 7.73 0.20 13.26
C GLY A 98 7.02 0.26 11.90
N THR A 99 6.46 -0.86 11.41
CA THR A 99 5.67 -0.91 10.16
C THR A 99 4.18 -1.06 10.50
N THR A 100 3.38 -0.05 10.17
CA THR A 100 1.91 -0.12 10.26
C THR A 100 1.36 -0.66 8.95
N ILE A 101 0.66 -1.80 8.99
CA ILE A 101 -0.04 -2.40 7.85
C ILE A 101 -1.51 -1.98 7.91
N LEU A 102 -2.01 -1.29 6.89
CA LEU A 102 -3.42 -0.91 6.78
C LEU A 102 -4.17 -1.98 5.97
N LEU A 103 -4.98 -2.80 6.65
CA LEU A 103 -5.77 -3.88 6.05
C LEU A 103 -7.19 -3.38 5.71
N ASP A 104 -7.58 -3.31 4.42
CA ASP A 104 -8.99 -3.22 4.00
C ASP A 104 -9.42 -4.53 3.33
N LEU A 105 -9.97 -5.44 4.13
CA LEU A 105 -10.56 -6.70 3.66
C LEU A 105 -12.02 -6.43 3.30
N LYS A 106 -12.29 -6.02 2.07
CA LYS A 106 -13.68 -5.90 1.60
C LYS A 106 -14.25 -7.30 1.32
N SER A 107 -14.82 -7.93 2.34
CA SER A 107 -15.66 -9.12 2.16
C SER A 107 -16.85 -8.76 1.27
N HIS A 108 -16.88 -9.32 0.06
CA HIS A 108 -18.09 -9.29 -0.76
C HIS A 108 -18.94 -10.49 -0.33
N PRO A 109 -20.16 -10.28 0.20
CA PRO A 109 -21.10 -11.38 0.37
C PRO A 109 -21.55 -11.87 -1.01
N SER A 110 -21.46 -13.19 -1.19
CA SER A 110 -22.03 -13.94 -2.32
C SER A 110 -23.55 -13.82 -2.38
#